data_AF-A0A6P5AFP5-F1
#
_entry.id   AF-A0A6P5AFP5-F1
#
_cell.length_a   1.000
_cell.length_b   1.000
_cell.length_c   1.000
_cell.angle_alpha   90.00
_cell.angle_beta   90.00
_cell.angle_gamma   90.00
#
_symmetry.space_group_name_H-M   'P 1'
#
loop_
_entity.id
_entity.type
_entity.pdbx_description
1 polymer ?
#
loop_
_entity_poly.entity_id
_entity_poly.type
_entity_poly.pdbx_seq_one_letter_code
_entity_poly.pdbx_strand_id
1 'polypeptide(L)'
;MVTSPALLSQLTAKWKTLSSGTRAFLKVGLPMIIMVVGGSYGLERFSSLRYDVQFRKRRIDKNLEEKFGWKKKEEPVTLENQFEKVQKDVDVSDWENIRGPRPWEDSKEFQLKMAEQRQRRKRQADTTGQ
;
A
#
# COMPACT_ATOMS: atom_id res chain seq x y z
N MET A 1 67.90 34.02 46.01
CA MET A 1 66.50 33.66 45.69
C MET A 1 66.35 33.70 44.18
N VAL A 2 66.34 32.55 43.49
CA VAL A 2 66.02 32.49 42.05
C VAL A 2 65.13 31.28 41.85
N THR A 3 63.81 31.48 41.89
CA THR A 3 62.84 30.49 41.42
C THR A 3 62.55 30.81 39.96
N SER A 4 63.07 30.00 39.04
CA SER A 4 62.91 30.20 37.59
C SER A 4 61.43 30.01 37.18
N PRO A 5 60.78 31.02 36.54
CA PRO A 5 59.36 30.98 36.16
C PRO A 5 59.05 30.06 34.96
N ALA A 6 60.05 29.41 34.37
CA ALA A 6 59.92 28.68 33.11
C ALA A 6 59.22 27.30 33.25
N LEU A 7 59.24 26.68 34.42
CA LEU A 7 58.69 25.32 34.61
C LEU A 7 57.15 25.30 34.71
N LEU A 8 56.53 26.38 35.20
CA LEU A 8 55.07 26.45 35.38
C LEU A 8 54.30 26.86 34.11
N SER A 9 54.95 27.57 33.18
CA SER A 9 54.32 28.00 31.92
C SER A 9 54.23 26.87 30.87
N GLN A 10 55.16 25.91 30.90
CA GLN A 10 55.18 24.78 29.96
C GLN A 10 54.04 23.78 30.20
N LEU A 11 53.57 23.64 31.45
CA LEU A 11 52.47 22.74 31.80
C LEU A 11 51.11 23.25 31.31
N THR A 12 50.87 24.56 31.34
CA THR A 12 49.62 25.17 30.88
C THR A 12 49.60 25.40 29.36
N ALA A 13 50.76 25.65 28.75
CA ALA A 13 50.89 25.83 27.30
C ALA A 13 50.49 24.57 26.50
N LYS A 14 50.85 23.38 27.00
CA LYS A 14 50.50 22.10 26.35
C LYS A 14 48.99 21.80 26.33
N TRP A 15 48.23 22.30 27.30
CA TRP A 15 46.78 22.09 27.37
C TRP A 15 46.01 23.03 26.45
N LYS A 16 46.53 24.25 26.26
CA LYS A 16 45.94 25.23 25.35
C LYS A 16 46.04 24.77 23.89
N THR A 17 47.16 24.16 23.48
CA THR A 17 47.36 23.61 22.12
C THR A 17 46.60 22.30 21.88
N LEU A 18 46.31 21.52 22.92
CA LEU A 18 45.47 20.34 22.81
C LEU A 18 43.98 20.70 22.63
N SER A 19 43.51 21.76 23.31
CA SER A 19 42.12 22.19 23.27
C SER A 19 41.65 22.77 21.92
N SER A 20 42.56 23.29 21.09
CA SER A 20 42.22 23.84 19.77
C SER A 20 41.89 22.74 18.76
N GLY A 21 42.60 21.62 18.81
CA GLY A 21 42.33 20.43 17.99
C GLY A 21 40.97 19.80 18.29
N THR A 22 40.58 19.77 19.57
CA THR A 22 39.26 19.25 19.99
C THR A 22 38.12 20.12 19.46
N ARG A 23 38.28 21.46 19.42
CA ARG A 23 37.26 22.36 18.86
C ARG A 23 37.09 22.21 17.36
N ALA A 24 38.16 21.95 16.61
CA ALA A 24 38.10 21.65 15.18
C ALA A 24 37.41 20.30 14.94
N PHE A 25 37.73 19.27 15.73
CA PHE A 25 37.07 17.97 15.67
C PHE A 25 35.57 18.05 16.03
N LEU A 26 35.19 18.85 17.03
CA LEU A 26 33.77 19.03 17.36
C LEU A 26 32.98 19.79 16.30
N LYS A 27 33.62 20.70 15.54
CA LYS A 27 32.96 21.43 14.47
C LYS A 27 32.84 20.63 13.16
N VAL A 28 33.84 19.80 12.86
CA VAL A 28 33.95 19.10 11.56
C VAL A 28 33.69 17.59 11.70
N GLY A 29 34.23 16.95 12.72
CA GLY A 29 34.10 15.51 12.96
C GLY A 29 32.77 15.11 13.60
N LEU A 30 32.27 15.87 14.58
CA LEU A 30 31.00 15.58 15.24
C LEU A 30 29.80 15.48 14.28
N PRO A 31 29.55 16.44 13.35
CA PRO A 31 28.44 16.31 12.40
C PRO A 31 28.61 15.10 11.47
N MET A 32 29.86 14.73 11.13
CA MET A 32 30.14 13.57 10.30
C MET A 32 29.80 12.26 11.04
N ILE A 33 30.16 12.14 12.32
CA ILE A 33 29.81 10.98 13.16
C ILE A 33 28.30 10.89 13.37
N ILE A 34 27.62 12.00 13.64
CA ILE A 34 26.15 12.04 13.76
C ILE A 34 25.50 11.58 12.45
N MET A 35 26.04 11.96 11.30
CA MET A 35 25.52 11.53 10.01
C MET A 35 25.74 10.04 9.75
N VAL A 36 26.90 9.49 10.11
CA VAL A 36 27.19 8.05 9.94
C VAL A 36 26.32 7.20 10.87
N VAL A 37 26.27 7.55 12.16
CA VAL A 37 25.46 6.82 13.16
C VAL A 37 23.97 7.04 12.88
N GLY A 38 23.55 8.26 12.62
CA GLY A 38 22.16 8.60 12.29
C GLY A 38 21.69 7.97 10.98
N GLY A 39 22.56 7.87 9.97
CA GLY A 39 22.27 7.17 8.72
C GLY A 39 22.10 5.67 8.92
N SER A 40 23.02 5.02 9.65
CA SER A 40 22.97 3.59 9.97
C SER A 40 21.66 3.20 10.66
N TYR A 41 21.32 3.90 11.75
CA TYR A 41 20.10 3.60 12.51
C TYR A 41 18.83 4.08 11.78
N GLY A 42 18.89 5.19 11.05
CA GLY A 42 17.77 5.76 10.33
C GLY A 42 17.27 4.85 9.20
N LEU A 43 18.17 4.33 8.38
CA LEU A 43 17.83 3.43 7.27
C LEU A 43 17.22 2.10 7.75
N GLU A 44 17.80 1.51 8.80
CA GLU A 44 17.29 0.27 9.40
C GLU A 44 15.89 0.46 9.99
N ARG A 45 15.69 1.56 10.74
CA ARG A 45 14.38 1.81 11.34
C ARG A 45 13.33 2.19 10.31
N PHE A 46 13.71 2.91 9.25
CA PHE A 46 12.78 3.31 8.20
C PHE A 46 12.39 2.13 7.30
N SER A 47 13.33 1.24 6.98
CA SER A 47 13.05 0.03 6.20
C SER A 47 12.12 -0.93 6.96
N SER A 48 12.40 -1.20 8.24
CA SER A 48 11.50 -1.99 9.10
C SER A 48 10.11 -1.34 9.22
N LEU A 49 10.05 -0.03 9.41
CA LEU A 49 8.78 0.70 9.47
C LEU A 49 7.97 0.57 8.17
N ARG A 50 8.61 0.60 7.00
CA ARG A 50 7.93 0.40 5.71
C ARG A 50 7.27 -0.97 5.65
N TYR A 51 7.99 -2.02 6.04
CA TYR A 51 7.44 -3.37 6.09
C TYR A 51 6.32 -3.45 7.12
N ASP A 52 6.53 -2.96 8.34
CA ASP A 52 5.52 -2.96 9.39
C ASP A 52 4.22 -2.25 8.96
N VAL A 53 4.31 -1.08 8.35
CA VAL A 53 3.12 -0.34 7.86
C VAL A 53 2.42 -1.10 6.74
N GLN A 54 3.18 -1.72 5.83
CA GLN A 54 2.61 -2.50 4.74
C GLN A 54 1.92 -3.78 5.23
N PHE A 55 2.49 -4.46 6.23
CA PHE A 55 1.87 -5.64 6.86
C PHE A 55 0.68 -5.24 7.75
N ARG A 56 0.75 -4.13 8.48
CA ARG A 56 -0.35 -3.61 9.32
C ARG A 56 -1.55 -3.14 8.50
N LYS A 57 -1.33 -2.53 7.32
CA LYS A 57 -2.42 -2.21 6.37
C LYS A 57 -3.22 -3.44 5.91
N ARG A 58 -2.63 -4.64 5.95
CA ARG A 58 -3.35 -5.90 5.65
C ARG A 58 -4.08 -6.49 6.87
N ARG A 59 -3.69 -6.05 8.07
CA ARG A 59 -4.23 -6.46 9.38
C ARG A 59 -4.93 -5.25 9.99
N ILE A 60 -5.89 -4.67 9.29
CA ILE A 60 -6.77 -3.69 9.93
C ILE A 60 -7.53 -4.47 11.02
N ASP A 61 -7.49 -3.97 12.25
CA ASP A 61 -8.18 -4.60 13.36
C ASP A 61 -9.69 -4.59 13.07
N LYS A 62 -10.36 -5.73 13.21
CA LYS A 62 -11.82 -5.88 12.97
C LYS A 62 -12.65 -4.77 13.64
N ASN A 63 -12.21 -4.35 14.83
CA ASN A 63 -12.83 -3.27 15.62
C ASN A 63 -12.79 -1.89 14.92
N LEU A 64 -11.76 -1.64 14.10
CA LEU A 64 -11.62 -0.41 13.33
C LEU A 64 -12.43 -0.50 12.02
N GLU A 65 -12.43 -1.67 11.37
CA GLU A 65 -13.22 -1.94 10.16
C GLU A 65 -14.73 -1.75 10.41
N GLU A 66 -15.24 -2.18 11.57
CA GLU A 66 -16.63 -2.00 11.99
C GLU A 66 -17.01 -0.52 12.19
N LYS A 67 -16.09 0.29 12.74
CA LYS A 67 -16.32 1.74 12.92
C LYS A 67 -16.37 2.51 11.62
N PHE A 68 -15.60 2.09 10.61
CA PHE A 68 -15.56 2.75 9.30
C PHE A 68 -16.47 2.09 8.25
N GLY A 69 -17.24 1.07 8.63
CA GLY A 69 -18.18 0.38 7.73
C GLY A 69 -17.50 -0.44 6.63
N TRP A 70 -16.19 -0.70 6.73
CA TRP A 70 -15.44 -1.48 5.76
C TRP A 70 -15.59 -2.97 6.07
N LYS A 71 -16.76 -3.53 5.74
CA LYS A 71 -16.93 -4.99 5.80
C LYS A 71 -16.01 -5.62 4.76
N LYS A 72 -14.95 -6.30 5.20
CA LYS A 72 -14.18 -7.19 4.35
C LYS A 72 -15.16 -8.17 3.69
N LYS A 73 -15.11 -8.32 2.36
CA LYS A 73 -15.92 -9.35 1.67
C LYS A 73 -15.65 -10.67 2.39
N GLU A 74 -16.70 -11.24 2.98
CA GLU A 74 -16.61 -12.38 3.90
C GLU A 74 -16.04 -13.61 3.20
N GLU A 75 -16.23 -13.71 1.89
CA GLU A 75 -15.65 -14.75 1.08
C GLU A 75 -14.33 -14.32 0.45
N PRO A 76 -13.28 -15.16 0.56
CA PRO A 76 -12.05 -14.93 -0.15
C PRO A 76 -12.34 -14.97 -1.65
N VAL A 77 -11.85 -13.96 -2.37
CA VAL A 77 -11.95 -13.86 -3.84
C VAL A 77 -10.93 -14.82 -4.43
N THR A 78 -11.18 -16.12 -4.29
CA THR A 78 -10.43 -17.20 -4.92
C THR A 78 -11.04 -17.52 -6.29
N LEU A 79 -10.25 -18.16 -7.15
CA LEU A 79 -10.69 -18.49 -8.49
C LEU A 79 -11.84 -19.51 -8.46
N GLU A 80 -11.78 -20.44 -7.51
CA GLU A 80 -12.75 -21.51 -7.29
C GLU A 80 -14.11 -20.95 -6.86
N ASN A 81 -14.14 -20.03 -5.89
CA ASN A 81 -15.38 -19.40 -5.43
C ASN A 81 -16.05 -18.58 -6.52
N GLN A 82 -15.27 -17.88 -7.34
CA GLN A 82 -15.80 -17.10 -8.46
C GLN A 82 -16.31 -18.02 -9.58
N PHE A 83 -15.61 -19.13 -9.83
CA PHE A 83 -16.06 -20.16 -10.77
C PHE A 83 -17.39 -20.77 -10.33
N GLU A 84 -17.53 -21.16 -9.06
CA GLU A 84 -18.78 -21.73 -8.53
C GLU A 84 -19.96 -20.77 -8.63
N LYS A 85 -19.75 -19.47 -8.39
CA LYS A 85 -20.80 -18.45 -8.55
C LYS A 85 -21.25 -18.36 -10.00
N VAL A 86 -20.30 -18.20 -10.93
CA VAL A 86 -20.61 -18.11 -12.36
C VAL A 86 -21.30 -19.38 -12.85
N GLN A 87 -20.87 -20.55 -12.38
CA GLN A 87 -21.47 -21.84 -12.76
C GLN A 87 -22.92 -22.00 -12.26
N LYS A 88 -23.27 -21.38 -11.13
CA LYS A 88 -24.65 -21.37 -10.57
C LYS A 88 -25.53 -20.30 -11.22
N ASP A 89 -24.97 -19.13 -11.49
CA ASP A 89 -25.72 -17.96 -11.96
C ASP A 89 -25.95 -17.98 -13.48
N VAL A 90 -25.07 -18.64 -14.25
CA VAL A 90 -25.14 -18.72 -15.70
C VAL A 90 -25.66 -20.08 -16.13
N ASP A 91 -26.88 -20.10 -16.66
CA ASP A 91 -27.41 -21.28 -17.35
C ASP A 91 -26.67 -21.47 -18.69
N VAL A 92 -25.78 -22.46 -18.72
CA VAL A 92 -24.97 -22.79 -19.91
C VAL A 92 -25.80 -23.55 -20.95
N SER A 93 -26.88 -24.22 -20.55
CA SER A 93 -27.74 -25.01 -21.46
C SER A 93 -28.56 -24.13 -22.40
N ASP A 94 -29.03 -22.98 -21.90
CA ASP A 94 -29.90 -22.07 -22.65
C ASP A 94 -29.13 -20.93 -23.35
N TRP A 95 -27.84 -21.14 -23.62
CA TRP A 95 -27.02 -20.16 -24.33
C TRP A 95 -27.37 -20.11 -25.83
N GLU A 96 -27.87 -18.96 -26.29
CA GLU A 96 -28.10 -18.67 -27.70
C GLU A 96 -27.10 -17.65 -28.25
N ASN A 97 -26.54 -17.92 -29.43
CA ASN A 97 -25.65 -16.99 -30.11
C ASN A 97 -26.45 -15.87 -30.80
N ILE A 98 -26.50 -14.69 -30.19
CA ILE A 98 -27.15 -13.51 -30.77
C ILE A 98 -26.20 -12.85 -31.78
N ARG A 99 -26.56 -12.94 -33.07
CA ARG A 99 -25.88 -12.25 -34.17
C ARG A 99 -26.33 -10.79 -34.27
N GLY A 100 -25.40 -9.88 -34.55
CA GLY A 100 -25.74 -8.50 -34.91
C GLY A 100 -26.44 -8.41 -36.29
N PRO A 101 -27.14 -7.30 -36.56
CA PRO A 101 -27.77 -7.06 -37.86
C PRO A 101 -26.71 -6.88 -38.95
N ARG A 102 -26.92 -7.50 -40.12
CA ARG A 102 -26.08 -7.24 -41.30
C ARG A 102 -26.33 -5.82 -41.82
N PRO A 103 -25.41 -5.20 -42.58
CA PRO A 103 -25.58 -3.83 -43.07
C PRO A 103 -26.85 -3.58 -43.90
N TRP A 104 -27.45 -4.64 -44.45
CA TRP A 104 -28.70 -4.61 -45.23
C TRP A 104 -29.93 -5.12 -44.46
N GLU A 105 -29.79 -5.50 -43.19
CA GLU A 105 -30.90 -5.88 -42.31
C GLU A 105 -31.36 -4.65 -41.52
N ASP A 106 -32.68 -4.46 -41.37
CA ASP A 106 -33.19 -3.32 -40.60
C ASP A 106 -32.82 -3.47 -39.12
N SER A 107 -31.94 -2.58 -38.67
CA SER A 107 -31.45 -2.54 -37.29
C SER A 107 -32.58 -2.24 -36.29
N LYS A 108 -33.64 -1.56 -36.71
CA LYS A 108 -34.77 -1.20 -35.85
C LYS A 108 -35.61 -2.41 -35.50
N GLU A 109 -35.96 -3.25 -36.49
CA GLU A 109 -36.69 -4.49 -36.26
C GLU A 109 -35.91 -5.46 -35.37
N PHE A 110 -34.59 -5.54 -35.58
CA PHE A 110 -33.71 -6.36 -34.74
C PHE A 110 -33.73 -5.89 -33.28
N GLN A 111 -33.59 -4.58 -33.04
CA GLN A 111 -33.65 -4.01 -31.70
C GLN A 111 -35.00 -4.24 -31.01
N LEU A 112 -36.10 -4.16 -31.76
CA LEU A 112 -37.45 -4.42 -31.25
C LEU A 112 -37.62 -5.88 -30.82
N LYS A 113 -37.17 -6.84 -31.64
CA LYS A 113 -37.19 -8.27 -31.29
C LYS A 113 -36.38 -8.56 -30.03
N MET A 114 -35.19 -7.97 -29.92
CA MET A 114 -34.34 -8.09 -28.72
C MET A 114 -35.01 -7.49 -27.48
N ALA A 115 -35.67 -6.33 -27.63
CA ALA A 115 -36.42 -5.71 -26.55
C ALA A 115 -37.61 -6.58 -26.10
N GLU A 116 -38.34 -7.19 -27.04
CA GLU A 116 -39.43 -8.11 -26.74
C GLU A 116 -38.94 -9.37 -26.01
N GLN A 117 -37.87 -10.00 -26.49
CA GLN A 117 -37.26 -11.16 -25.82
C GLN A 117 -36.83 -10.83 -24.39
N ARG A 118 -36.23 -9.65 -24.16
CA ARG A 118 -35.88 -9.17 -22.81
C ARG A 118 -37.11 -9.01 -21.93
N GLN A 119 -38.20 -8.44 -22.45
CA GLN A 119 -39.45 -8.31 -21.70
C GLN A 119 -40.06 -9.66 -21.36
N ARG A 120 -40.03 -10.63 -22.29
CA ARG A 120 -40.50 -12.01 -22.05
C ARG A 120 -39.69 -12.69 -20.95
N ARG A 121 -38.36 -12.60 -21.00
CA ARG A 121 -37.47 -13.13 -19.96
C ARG A 121 -37.75 -12.53 -18.58
N LYS A 122 -37.97 -11.21 -18.50
CA LYS A 122 -38.36 -10.54 -17.24
C LYS A 122 -39.68 -11.08 -16.69
N ARG A 123 -40.72 -11.19 -17.53
CA ARG A 123 -42.02 -11.75 -17.13
C ARG A 123 -41.90 -13.19 -16.65
N GLN A 124 -41.10 -14.03 -17.31
CA GLN A 124 -40.84 -15.41 -16.90
C GLN A 124 -40.13 -15.49 -15.54
N ALA A 125 -39.17 -14.59 -15.28
CA ALA A 125 -38.50 -14.48 -13.99
C ALA A 125 -39.48 -14.08 -12.88
N ASP A 126 -40.38 -13.12 -13.15
CA ASP A 126 -41.38 -12.65 -12.20
C ASP A 126 -42.42 -13.75 -11.87
N THR A 127 -42.79 -14.59 -12.84
CA THR A 127 -43.72 -15.72 -12.62
C THR A 127 -43.09 -16.93 -11.94
N THR A 128 -41.77 -17.12 -12.09
CA THR A 128 -41.03 -18.24 -11.48
C THR A 128 -40.65 -17.94 -10.02
N GLY A 129 -40.65 -16.66 -9.62
CA GLY A 129 -40.33 -16.21 -8.27
C GLY A 129 -41.53 -16.00 -7.33
N GLN A 130 -42.75 -16.40 -7.73
CA GLN A 130 -43.95 -16.42 -6.86
C GLN A 130 -44.27 -17.81 -6.35
#